data_AF-A0A495VK47-F1
#
_entry.id   AF-A0A495VK47-F1
#
_cell.length_a   1.000
_cell.length_b   1.000
_cell.length_c   1.000
_cell.angle_alpha   90.00
_cell.angle_beta   90.00
_cell.angle_gamma   90.00
#
_symmetry.space_group_name_H-M   'P 1'
#
loop_
_entity.id
_entity.type
_entity.pdbx_description
1 polymer ?
#
loop_
_entity_poly.entity_id
_entity_poly.type
_entity_poly.pdbx_seq_one_letter_code
_entity_poly.pdbx_strand_id
1 'polypeptide(L)'
;MRALARFPLLFTRQTATTSVAVQTSAEAPALLRYLGEVQQRCSRQMQEQQRCIAGLEARIGQLQHELLRRDAEVRALRQRIDAEAAGEVICRTGCLSHDDHWRADEQCRLSGLPCHHAEAAQTAEKD
;
A
#
# COMPACT_ATOMS: atom_id res chain seq x y z
N MET A 1 -87.91 45.47 -39.06
CA MET A 1 -86.58 44.87 -39.35
C MET A 1 -85.60 45.31 -38.28
N ARG A 2 -84.87 44.36 -37.68
CA ARG A 2 -83.92 44.52 -36.56
C ARG A 2 -82.58 45.13 -36.98
N ALA A 3 -81.90 45.83 -36.08
CA ALA A 3 -80.45 45.74 -35.80
C ALA A 3 -80.15 46.58 -34.53
N LEU A 4 -80.10 45.99 -33.34
CA LEU A 4 -78.96 45.36 -32.65
C LEU A 4 -77.76 46.29 -32.36
N ALA A 5 -77.50 46.41 -31.06
CA ALA A 5 -76.55 47.27 -30.36
C ALA A 5 -75.07 46.98 -30.69
N ARG A 6 -74.22 47.98 -30.45
CA ARG A 6 -72.77 47.80 -30.38
C ARG A 6 -72.19 48.54 -29.19
N PHE A 7 -72.10 47.82 -28.07
CA PHE A 7 -71.26 48.17 -26.92
C PHE A 7 -70.05 47.22 -26.96
N PRO A 8 -68.80 47.69 -27.12
CA PRO A 8 -67.65 46.90 -26.76
C PRO A 8 -67.29 47.21 -25.30
N LEU A 9 -67.48 46.20 -24.45
CA LEU A 9 -66.91 46.12 -23.12
C LEU A 9 -65.37 46.15 -23.24
N LEU A 10 -64.75 47.15 -22.61
CA LEU A 10 -63.30 47.18 -22.36
C LEU A 10 -62.97 46.01 -21.40
N PHE A 11 -62.47 44.90 -21.95
CA PHE A 11 -61.97 43.79 -21.16
C PHE A 11 -60.49 44.07 -20.82
N THR A 12 -60.23 44.77 -19.71
CA THR A 12 -58.89 44.85 -19.13
C THR A 12 -58.56 43.52 -18.49
N ARG A 13 -57.87 42.63 -19.21
CA ARG A 13 -57.34 41.39 -18.64
C ARG A 13 -56.06 41.72 -17.88
N GLN A 14 -56.15 41.68 -16.55
CA GLN A 14 -55.08 41.98 -15.61
C GLN A 14 -53.95 40.94 -15.72
N THR A 15 -52.72 41.43 -15.94
CA THR A 15 -51.50 40.65 -16.13
C THR A 15 -50.95 40.16 -14.79
N ALA A 16 -51.51 39.09 -14.24
CA ALA A 16 -50.95 38.42 -13.05
C ALA A 16 -50.05 37.22 -13.41
N THR A 17 -50.26 36.60 -14.57
CA THR A 17 -49.55 35.41 -15.02
C THR A 17 -48.14 35.68 -15.56
N THR A 18 -47.82 36.91 -15.95
CA THR A 18 -46.50 37.26 -16.47
C THR A 18 -45.43 37.38 -15.39
N SER A 19 -45.75 37.78 -14.15
CA SER A 19 -44.75 37.98 -13.10
C SER A 19 -44.06 36.67 -12.67
N VAL A 20 -44.85 35.65 -12.32
CA VAL A 20 -44.32 34.37 -11.82
C VAL A 20 -43.60 33.56 -12.90
N ALA A 21 -44.10 33.60 -14.15
CA ALA A 21 -43.44 32.95 -15.29
C ALA A 21 -42.13 33.66 -15.70
N VAL A 22 -42.05 34.99 -15.52
CA VAL A 22 -40.83 35.76 -15.75
C VAL A 22 -39.83 35.60 -14.60
N GLN A 23 -40.28 35.48 -13.35
CA GLN A 23 -39.41 35.21 -12.20
C GLN A 23 -38.78 33.81 -12.24
N THR A 24 -39.59 32.77 -12.48
CA THR A 24 -39.08 31.40 -12.62
C THR A 24 -38.13 31.23 -13.82
N SER A 25 -38.35 31.97 -14.92
CA SER A 25 -37.43 31.94 -16.07
C SER A 25 -36.12 32.70 -15.84
N ALA A 26 -36.10 33.72 -14.97
CA ALA A 26 -34.87 34.44 -14.60
C ALA A 26 -34.07 33.72 -13.48
N GLU A 27 -34.73 33.01 -12.58
CA GLU A 27 -34.11 32.24 -11.49
C GLU A 27 -33.42 30.96 -11.99
N ALA A 28 -33.99 30.29 -12.99
CA ALA A 28 -33.44 29.08 -13.59
C ALA A 28 -31.97 29.23 -14.11
N PRO A 29 -31.61 30.25 -14.91
CA PRO A 29 -30.23 30.42 -15.37
C PRO A 29 -29.27 30.82 -14.24
N ALA A 30 -29.75 31.57 -13.23
CA ALA A 30 -28.95 31.92 -12.06
C ALA A 30 -28.59 30.67 -11.24
N LEU A 31 -29.57 29.77 -11.03
CA LEU A 31 -29.34 28.48 -10.37
C LEU A 31 -28.40 27.59 -11.17
N LEU A 32 -28.56 27.50 -12.49
CA LEU A 32 -27.67 26.71 -13.35
C LEU A 32 -26.22 27.20 -13.31
N ARG A 33 -26.00 28.52 -13.30
CA ARG A 33 -24.66 29.11 -13.10
C ARG A 33 -24.07 28.70 -11.77
N TYR A 34 -24.84 28.85 -10.68
CA TYR A 34 -24.38 28.49 -9.34
C TYR A 34 -24.04 27.00 -9.24
N LEU A 35 -24.90 26.11 -9.75
CA LEU A 35 -24.64 24.68 -9.77
C LEU A 35 -23.42 24.34 -10.63
N GLY A 36 -23.23 25.02 -11.77
CA GLY A 36 -22.03 24.89 -12.59
C GLY A 36 -20.75 25.27 -11.83
N GLU A 37 -20.77 26.39 -11.09
CA GLU A 37 -19.64 26.83 -10.25
C GLU A 37 -19.35 25.81 -9.13
N VAL A 38 -20.38 25.32 -8.44
CA VAL A 38 -20.25 24.27 -7.42
C VAL A 38 -19.67 23.00 -8.04
N GLN A 39 -20.19 22.55 -9.18
CA GLN A 39 -19.74 21.34 -9.86
C GLN A 39 -18.29 21.45 -10.32
N GLN A 40 -17.86 22.61 -10.81
CA GLN A 40 -16.46 22.86 -11.17
C GLN A 40 -15.53 22.76 -9.96
N ARG A 41 -15.92 23.34 -8.82
CA ARG A 41 -15.14 23.23 -7.56
C ARG A 41 -15.04 21.78 -7.10
N CYS A 42 -16.16 21.05 -7.04
CA CYS A 42 -16.17 19.64 -6.66
C CYS A 42 -15.32 18.81 -7.61
N SER A 43 -15.43 19.04 -8.92
CA SER A 43 -14.64 18.32 -9.92
C SER A 43 -13.14 18.57 -9.76
N ARG A 44 -12.75 19.82 -9.47
CA ARG A 44 -11.35 20.16 -9.19
C ARG A 44 -10.84 19.46 -7.93
N GLN A 45 -11.59 19.51 -6.84
CA GLN A 45 -11.24 18.87 -5.58
C GLN A 45 -11.09 17.35 -5.74
N MET A 46 -12.01 16.70 -6.47
CA MET A 46 -11.92 15.27 -6.77
C MET A 46 -10.66 14.93 -7.58
N GLN A 47 -10.30 15.75 -8.56
CA GLN A 47 -9.07 15.53 -9.34
C GLN A 47 -7.80 15.72 -8.51
N GLU A 48 -7.76 16.71 -7.63
CA GLU A 48 -6.65 16.94 -6.71
C GLU A 48 -6.48 15.76 -5.74
N GLN A 49 -7.58 15.28 -5.16
CA GLN A 49 -7.58 14.10 -4.32
C GLN A 49 -7.14 12.85 -5.07
N GLN A 50 -7.62 12.64 -6.31
CA GLN A 50 -7.22 11.51 -7.13
C GLN A 50 -5.70 11.49 -7.40
N ARG A 51 -5.10 12.67 -7.64
CA ARG A 51 -3.63 12.78 -7.80
C ARG A 51 -2.89 12.48 -6.50
N CYS A 52 -3.40 12.97 -5.37
CA CYS A 52 -2.80 12.70 -4.07
C CYS A 52 -2.84 11.20 -3.74
N ILE A 53 -3.99 10.56 -3.94
CA ILE A 53 -4.18 9.12 -3.73
C ILE A 53 -3.20 8.33 -4.63
N ALA A 54 -3.17 8.62 -5.93
CA ALA A 54 -2.27 7.93 -6.84
C ALA A 54 -0.79 8.08 -6.44
N GLY A 55 -0.39 9.26 -5.96
CA GLY A 55 0.96 9.50 -5.46
C GLY A 55 1.29 8.70 -4.20
N LEU A 56 0.35 8.65 -3.24
CA LEU A 56 0.51 7.88 -2.01
C LEU A 56 0.51 6.37 -2.28
N GLU A 57 -0.34 5.88 -3.17
CA GLU A 57 -0.37 4.48 -3.60
C GLU A 57 0.96 4.07 -4.25
N ALA A 58 1.50 4.91 -5.13
CA ALA A 58 2.82 4.67 -5.71
C ALA A 58 3.91 4.63 -4.63
N ARG A 59 3.86 5.53 -3.64
CA ARG A 59 4.83 5.55 -2.54
C ARG A 59 4.72 4.32 -1.64
N ILE A 60 3.51 3.86 -1.34
CA ILE A 60 3.26 2.61 -0.61
C ILE A 60 3.87 1.44 -1.38
N GLY A 61 3.61 1.33 -2.68
CA GLY A 61 4.17 0.26 -3.52
C GLY A 61 5.71 0.25 -3.54
N GLN A 62 6.33 1.43 -3.59
CA GLN A 62 7.80 1.58 -3.51
C GLN A 62 8.35 1.10 -2.15
N LEU A 63 7.74 1.54 -1.05
CA LEU A 63 8.17 1.15 0.29
C LEU A 63 7.96 -0.34 0.56
N GLN A 64 6.88 -0.92 0.06
CA GLN A 64 6.61 -2.36 0.14
C GLN A 64 7.69 -3.16 -0.61
N HIS A 65 8.07 -2.73 -1.82
CA HIS A 65 9.17 -3.40 -2.55
C HIS A 65 10.49 -3.36 -1.78
N GLU A 66 10.84 -2.22 -1.21
CA GLU A 66 12.07 -2.07 -0.45
C GLU A 66 12.04 -2.90 0.85
N LEU A 67 10.89 -2.97 1.53
CA LEU A 67 10.71 -3.83 2.70
C LEU A 67 10.89 -5.30 2.33
N LEU A 68 10.27 -5.76 1.25
CA LEU A 68 10.42 -7.14 0.77
C LEU A 68 11.89 -7.48 0.46
N ARG A 69 12.63 -6.55 -0.14
CA ARG A 69 14.06 -6.70 -0.41
C ARG A 69 14.86 -6.86 0.89
N ARG A 70 14.62 -5.97 1.85
CA ARG A 70 15.29 -6.02 3.17
C ARG A 70 14.93 -7.29 3.95
N ASP A 71 13.68 -7.72 3.90
CA ASP A 71 13.24 -8.95 4.57
C ASP A 71 13.90 -10.20 3.95
N ALA A 72 14.10 -10.21 2.63
CA ALA A 72 14.83 -11.28 1.96
C ALA A 72 16.31 -11.30 2.40
N GLU A 73 16.94 -10.13 2.50
CA GLU A 73 18.31 -9.98 2.97
C GLU A 73 18.48 -10.46 4.42
N VAL A 74 17.58 -10.05 5.32
CA VAL A 74 17.57 -10.50 6.72
C VAL A 74 17.35 -12.01 6.82
N ARG A 75 16.42 -12.58 6.04
CA ARG A 75 16.21 -14.04 6.01
C ARG A 75 17.47 -14.78 5.56
N ALA A 76 18.13 -14.31 4.50
CA ALA A 76 19.36 -14.93 4.01
C ALA A 76 20.49 -14.87 5.05
N LEU A 77 20.66 -13.73 5.75
CA LEU A 77 21.65 -13.59 6.82
C LEU A 77 21.35 -14.53 8.00
N ARG A 78 20.09 -14.62 8.42
CA ARG A 78 19.67 -15.55 9.48
C ARG A 78 19.98 -17.01 9.10
N GLN A 79 19.62 -17.42 7.88
CA GLN A 79 19.93 -18.77 7.40
C GLN A 79 21.42 -19.08 7.41
N ARG A 80 22.27 -18.11 7.07
CA ARG A 80 23.72 -18.27 7.13
C ARG A 80 24.22 -18.42 8.56
N ILE A 81 23.77 -17.56 9.47
CA ILE A 81 24.12 -17.65 10.90
C ILE A 81 23.68 -19.00 11.48
N ASP A 82 22.45 -19.42 11.19
CA ASP A 82 21.92 -20.69 11.66
C ASP A 82 22.72 -21.88 11.11
N ALA A 83 23.13 -21.83 9.83
CA ALA A 83 23.96 -22.87 9.22
C ALA A 83 25.38 -22.91 9.82
N GLU A 84 25.99 -21.76 10.07
CA GLU A 84 27.30 -21.65 10.73
C GLU A 84 27.23 -22.19 12.17
N ALA A 85 26.21 -21.78 12.94
CA ALA A 85 26.00 -22.26 14.31
C ALA A 85 25.72 -23.76 14.36
N ALA A 86 24.92 -24.29 13.42
CA ALA A 86 24.69 -25.73 13.31
C ALA A 86 25.99 -26.48 13.00
N GLY A 87 26.81 -25.97 12.07
CA GLY A 87 28.12 -26.51 11.74
C GLY A 87 29.06 -26.54 12.95
N GLU A 88 29.09 -25.49 13.76
CA GLU A 88 29.86 -25.44 15.00
C GLU A 88 29.43 -26.54 15.98
N VAL A 89 28.12 -26.67 16.24
CA VAL A 89 27.61 -27.70 17.17
C VAL A 89 27.91 -29.11 16.66
N ILE A 90 27.70 -29.37 15.37
CA ILE A 90 28.00 -30.67 14.73
C ILE A 90 29.49 -30.98 14.87
N CYS A 91 30.38 -30.02 14.60
CA CYS A 91 31.82 -30.28 14.72
C CYS A 91 32.28 -30.43 16.17
N ARG A 92 31.73 -29.65 17.10
CA ARG A 92 32.09 -29.73 18.53
C ARG A 92 31.69 -31.07 19.14
N THR A 93 30.49 -31.57 18.84
CA THR A 93 30.00 -32.84 19.40
C THR A 93 30.40 -34.05 18.56
N GLY A 94 30.47 -33.90 17.24
CA GLY A 94 30.78 -34.97 16.29
C GLY A 94 32.24 -35.41 16.29
N CYS A 95 33.18 -34.53 16.66
CA CYS A 95 34.58 -34.95 16.89
C CYS A 95 34.76 -35.77 18.18
N LEU A 96 33.76 -35.80 19.08
CA LEU A 96 33.80 -36.54 20.35
C LEU A 96 32.97 -37.83 20.34
N SER A 97 32.21 -38.08 19.27
CA SER A 97 31.32 -39.24 19.20
C SER A 97 32.08 -40.54 18.96
N HIS A 98 31.55 -41.65 19.48
CA HIS A 98 32.04 -42.99 19.18
C HIS A 98 32.13 -43.19 17.65
N ASP A 99 33.27 -43.66 17.16
CA ASP A 99 33.64 -43.86 15.75
C ASP A 99 34.23 -42.64 15.01
N ASP A 100 34.40 -41.47 15.65
CA ASP A 100 35.12 -40.32 15.08
C ASP A 100 34.63 -39.93 13.67
N HIS A 101 33.34 -40.17 13.37
CA HIS A 101 32.79 -40.09 12.01
C HIS A 101 33.02 -38.72 11.36
N TRP A 102 32.94 -37.66 12.15
CA TRP A 102 33.13 -36.28 11.71
C TRP A 102 34.58 -35.78 11.79
N ARG A 103 35.52 -36.61 12.23
CA ARG A 103 36.94 -36.27 12.38
C ARG A 103 37.77 -36.85 11.23
N ALA A 104 38.72 -36.06 10.75
CA ALA A 104 39.79 -36.47 9.83
C ALA A 104 41.09 -35.88 10.36
N ASP A 105 42.04 -36.73 10.75
CA ASP A 105 43.20 -36.38 11.57
C ASP A 105 42.76 -35.64 12.86
N GLU A 106 43.12 -34.37 13.01
CA GLU A 106 42.71 -33.52 14.14
C GLU A 106 41.70 -32.43 13.75
N GLN A 107 41.03 -32.58 12.60
CA GLN A 107 40.11 -31.58 12.04
C GLN A 107 38.70 -32.15 11.81
N CYS A 108 37.69 -31.29 11.88
CA CYS A 108 36.31 -31.66 11.55
C CYS A 108 36.13 -31.73 10.02
N ARG A 109 35.56 -32.82 9.48
CA ARG A 109 35.29 -33.01 8.04
C ARG A 109 34.32 -31.96 7.46
N LEU A 110 33.41 -31.44 8.27
CA LEU A 110 32.40 -30.47 7.82
C LEU A 110 32.96 -29.04 7.71
N SER A 111 33.76 -28.61 8.68
CA SER A 111 34.29 -27.23 8.74
C SER A 111 35.74 -27.09 8.31
N GLY A 112 36.53 -28.17 8.34
CA GLY A 112 37.99 -28.15 8.16
C GLY A 112 38.75 -27.50 9.32
N LEU A 113 38.06 -27.06 10.39
CA LEU A 113 38.70 -26.48 11.56
C LEU A 113 39.19 -27.57 12.52
N PRO A 114 40.23 -27.30 13.35
CA PRO A 114 40.68 -28.24 14.38
C PRO A 114 39.54 -28.65 15.31
N CYS A 115 39.46 -29.93 15.65
CA CYS A 115 38.52 -30.42 16.66
C CYS A 115 38.90 -29.80 18.02
N HIS A 116 37.92 -29.20 18.71
CA HIS A 116 38.12 -28.49 19.99
C HIS A 116 38.78 -29.31 21.12
N HIS A 117 38.88 -30.64 20.97
CA HIS A 117 39.44 -31.56 21.96
C HIS A 117 40.72 -32.28 21.50
N ALA A 118 41.32 -31.90 20.37
CA ALA A 118 42.57 -32.50 19.87
C ALA A 118 43.73 -32.47 20.89
N GLU A 119 43.72 -31.50 21.82
CA GLU A 119 44.73 -31.41 22.89
C GLU A 119 44.43 -32.28 24.12
N ALA A 120 43.16 -32.67 24.35
CA ALA A 120 42.77 -33.43 25.55
C ALA A 120 42.89 -34.96 25.39
N ALA A 121 42.83 -35.48 24.16
CA ALA A 121 42.96 -36.91 23.88
C ALA A 121 44.41 -37.40 23.91
N GLN A 122 45.39 -36.54 23.62
CA GLN A 122 46.81 -36.92 23.56
C GLN A 122 47.45 -37.14 24.94
N THR A 123 46.80 -36.72 26.03
CA THR A 123 47.27 -36.94 27.40
C THR A 123 46.76 -38.23 28.05
N ALA A 124 45.88 -38.99 27.39
CA ALA A 124 45.33 -40.24 27.92
C ALA A 124 46.03 -41.52 27.41
N GLU A 125 46.93 -41.39 26.42
CA GLU A 125 47.67 -42.52 25.81
C GLU A 125 49.18 -42.45 26.09
N LYS A 126 49.55 -41.86 27.25
CA LYS A 126 50.92 -41.84 27.75
C LYS A 126 50.99 -42.01 29.27
N ASP A 127 50.24 -42.98 29.78
CA ASP A 127 50.42 -43.58 31.12
C ASP A 127 50.18 -45.10 31.04
#